data_AF-A0A382P3I9-F1
#
_entry.id   AF-A0A382P3I9-F1
#
_cell.length_a   1.000
_cell.length_b   1.000
_cell.length_c   1.000
_cell.angle_alpha   90.00
_cell.angle_beta   90.00
_cell.angle_gamma   90.00
#
_symmetry.space_group_name_H-M   'P 1'
#
loop_
_entity.id
_entity.type
_entity.pdbx_description
1 polymer ?
#
loop_
_entity_poly.entity_id
_entity_poly.type
_entity_poly.pdbx_seq_one_letter_code
_entity_poly.pdbx_strand_id
1 'polypeptide(L)'
;MKSVLWICPTLLIALPELSCDRFEQPDTGSIVARVNDTVLTARDMQAEMQTVVLPAATSQMQQEWVQEWIQAELLYQEALRMELDNDPKLSRELQRMQRDYLANILLEQILSE
;
A
#
# COMPACT_ATOMS: atom_id res chain seq x y z
N MET A 1 -43.53 15.12 -59.49
CA MET A 1 -42.50 16.11 -59.85
C MET A 1 -41.29 15.87 -58.95
N LYS A 2 -40.14 15.49 -59.56
CA LYS A 2 -38.75 15.51 -59.04
C LYS A 2 -38.45 14.67 -57.77
N SER A 3 -38.05 13.40 -57.83
CA SER A 3 -36.73 12.80 -58.17
C SER A 3 -35.56 13.17 -57.24
N VAL A 4 -34.81 12.12 -56.82
CA VAL A 4 -33.42 12.07 -56.28
C VAL A 4 -33.33 12.20 -54.74
N LEU A 5 -33.11 11.15 -53.93
CA LEU A 5 -32.03 10.15 -53.85
C LEU A 5 -30.73 10.71 -53.24
N TRP A 6 -30.53 10.49 -51.93
CA TRP A 6 -29.19 10.18 -51.41
C TRP A 6 -29.27 9.41 -50.08
N ILE A 7 -28.95 8.13 -50.17
CA ILE A 7 -28.42 7.32 -49.08
C ILE A 7 -26.97 7.77 -48.91
N CYS A 8 -26.59 8.25 -47.74
CA CYS A 8 -25.18 8.26 -47.32
C CYS A 8 -25.10 7.81 -45.85
N PRO A 9 -24.64 6.58 -45.60
CA PRO A 9 -24.47 6.00 -44.28
C PRO A 9 -23.04 6.26 -43.79
N THR A 10 -22.88 7.02 -42.71
CA THR A 10 -21.60 7.19 -42.01
C THR A 10 -21.90 7.48 -40.54
N LEU A 11 -21.61 6.59 -39.59
CA LEU A 11 -20.28 6.28 -39.01
C LEU A 11 -20.10 7.05 -37.70
N LEU A 12 -19.43 6.41 -36.71
CA LEU A 12 -19.07 6.87 -35.35
C LEU A 12 -20.23 6.81 -34.34
N ILE A 13 -20.50 5.69 -33.65
CA ILE A 13 -19.64 5.05 -32.63
C ILE A 13 -18.93 6.09 -31.76
N ALA A 14 -19.60 6.52 -30.68
CA ALA A 14 -18.93 7.04 -29.49
C ALA A 14 -19.17 6.03 -28.37
N LEU A 15 -18.36 4.98 -28.33
CA LEU A 15 -18.11 4.25 -27.08
C LEU A 15 -17.44 5.27 -26.15
N PRO A 16 -17.99 5.57 -24.96
CA PRO A 16 -17.17 6.19 -23.94
C PRO A 16 -16.05 5.21 -23.63
N GLU A 17 -14.84 5.66 -23.93
CA GLU A 17 -13.61 4.94 -23.66
C GLU A 17 -13.65 4.48 -22.20
N LEU A 18 -13.61 3.16 -22.03
CA LEU A 18 -13.04 2.54 -20.86
C LEU A 18 -11.67 3.18 -20.67
N SER A 19 -11.66 4.25 -19.88
CA SER A 19 -10.46 4.84 -19.32
C SER A 19 -9.88 3.75 -18.43
N CYS A 20 -9.03 2.92 -19.03
CA CYS A 20 -8.08 2.13 -18.28
C CYS A 20 -7.28 3.14 -17.47
N ASP A 21 -7.62 3.24 -16.18
CA ASP A 21 -6.71 3.73 -15.18
C ASP A 21 -5.40 3.00 -15.39
N ARG A 22 -4.47 3.71 -16.02
CA ARG A 22 -3.10 3.27 -16.15
C ARG A 22 -2.58 3.34 -14.73
N PHE A 23 -2.69 2.21 -14.03
CA PHE A 23 -2.04 1.96 -12.76
C PHE A 23 -0.59 2.40 -12.95
N GLU A 24 -0.26 3.58 -12.42
CA GLU A 24 1.12 4.04 -12.32
C GLU A 24 1.84 2.91 -11.61
N GLN A 25 2.71 2.18 -12.32
CA GLN A 25 3.60 1.23 -11.68
C GLN A 25 4.54 2.10 -10.85
N PRO A 26 4.37 2.13 -9.52
CA PRO A 26 5.27 2.91 -8.68
C PRO A 26 6.64 2.29 -8.87
N ASP A 27 7.68 3.11 -9.08
CA ASP A 27 9.09 2.71 -9.29
C ASP A 27 9.44 1.45 -8.49
N THR A 28 9.20 0.28 -9.09
CA THR A 28 9.10 -0.95 -8.31
C THR A 28 10.47 -1.56 -8.36
N GLY A 29 11.29 -1.21 -7.37
CA GLY A 29 12.40 -2.06 -6.97
C GLY A 29 11.92 -3.52 -6.88
N SER A 30 12.86 -4.47 -6.95
CA SER A 30 12.55 -5.91 -6.95
C SER A 30 11.43 -6.26 -5.95
N ILE A 31 10.27 -6.66 -6.46
CA ILE A 31 9.13 -7.06 -5.63
C ILE A 31 9.50 -8.37 -4.94
N VAL A 32 9.38 -8.41 -3.62
CA VAL A 32 9.68 -9.62 -2.83
C VAL A 32 8.39 -10.35 -2.40
N ALA A 33 7.29 -9.63 -2.22
CA ALA A 33 5.97 -10.21 -1.94
C ALA A 33 4.83 -9.26 -2.34
N ARG A 34 3.62 -9.81 -2.48
CA ARG A 34 2.38 -9.07 -2.70
C ARG A 34 1.23 -9.75 -1.98
N VAL A 35 0.41 -8.96 -1.27
CA VAL A 35 -0.83 -9.40 -0.63
C VAL A 35 -1.96 -8.47 -1.09
N ASN A 36 -2.82 -8.97 -1.98
CA ASN A 36 -3.81 -8.16 -2.70
C ASN A 36 -3.16 -6.92 -3.35
N ASP A 37 -3.57 -5.72 -2.94
CA ASP A 37 -3.05 -4.45 -3.49
C ASP A 37 -1.78 -3.95 -2.77
N THR A 38 -1.41 -4.56 -1.63
CA THR A 38 -0.19 -4.21 -0.89
C THR A 38 1.01 -4.93 -1.47
N VAL A 39 2.07 -4.17 -1.79
CA VAL A 39 3.31 -4.70 -2.38
C VAL A 39 4.47 -4.44 -1.42
N LEU A 40 5.23 -5.49 -1.11
CA LEU A 40 6.50 -5.38 -0.40
C LEU A 40 7.64 -5.37 -1.41
N THR A 41 8.42 -4.29 -1.41
CA THR A 41 9.63 -4.18 -2.23
C THR A 41 10.87 -4.60 -1.44
N ALA A 42 11.93 -5.00 -2.14
CA ALA A 42 13.22 -5.31 -1.51
C ALA A 42 13.79 -4.12 -0.72
N ARG A 43 13.47 -2.89 -1.14
CA ARG A 43 13.89 -1.66 -0.43
C ARG A 43 13.18 -1.53 0.91
N ASP A 44 11.86 -1.74 0.93
CA ASP A 44 11.04 -1.62 2.15
C ASP A 44 11.45 -2.71 3.16
N MET A 45 11.59 -3.95 2.67
CA MET A 45 12.16 -5.06 3.45
C MET A 45 13.50 -4.68 4.06
N GLN A 46 14.44 -4.13 3.28
CA GLN A 46 15.75 -3.79 3.79
C GLN A 46 15.71 -2.65 4.83
N ALA A 47 14.82 -1.67 4.67
CA ALA A 47 14.66 -0.57 5.63
C ALA A 47 14.08 -1.06 6.97
N GLU A 48 13.06 -1.91 6.92
CA GLU A 48 12.44 -2.47 8.13
C GLU A 48 13.36 -3.47 8.83
N MET A 49 14.03 -4.35 8.07
CA MET A 49 14.97 -5.30 8.63
C MET A 49 16.18 -4.63 9.30
N GLN A 50 16.65 -3.47 8.83
CA GLN A 50 17.73 -2.74 9.52
C GLN A 50 17.34 -2.26 10.93
N THR A 51 16.04 -2.06 11.16
CA THR A 51 15.53 -1.62 12.46
C THR A 51 15.35 -2.80 13.42
N VAL A 52 15.08 -4.00 12.90
CA VAL A 52 14.67 -5.18 13.68
C VAL A 52 15.76 -6.27 13.75
N VAL A 53 16.57 -6.40 12.70
CA VAL A 53 17.54 -7.49 12.49
C VAL A 53 18.94 -6.91 12.30
N LEU A 54 19.96 -7.66 12.74
CA LEU A 54 21.36 -7.28 12.54
C LEU A 54 21.69 -7.07 11.05
N PRO A 55 22.65 -6.19 10.70
CA PRO A 55 22.98 -5.82 9.31
C PRO A 55 23.38 -6.98 8.38
N ALA A 56 23.58 -8.19 8.91
CA ALA A 56 24.02 -9.38 8.18
C ALA A 56 22.97 -10.51 8.25
N ALA A 57 21.71 -10.21 7.95
CA ALA A 57 20.67 -11.23 7.83
C ALA A 57 21.01 -12.24 6.71
N THR A 58 20.89 -13.53 7.01
CA THR A 58 21.06 -14.58 5.99
C THR A 58 19.87 -14.60 5.04
N SER A 59 20.02 -15.25 3.87
CA SER A 59 18.91 -15.44 2.92
C SER A 59 17.72 -16.18 3.56
N GLN A 60 17.98 -17.12 4.47
CA GLN A 60 16.94 -17.82 5.21
C GLN A 60 16.17 -16.87 6.13
N MET A 61 16.87 -16.02 6.88
CA MET A 61 16.23 -15.03 7.77
C MET A 61 15.38 -14.02 6.96
N GLN A 62 15.85 -13.61 5.78
CA GLN A 62 15.07 -12.77 4.88
C GLN A 62 13.79 -13.46 4.44
N GLN A 63 13.86 -14.74 4.07
CA GLN A 63 12.69 -15.52 3.66
C GLN A 63 11.69 -15.69 4.82
N GLU A 64 12.17 -15.97 6.03
CA GLU A 64 11.33 -16.06 7.23
C GLU A 64 10.65 -14.73 7.53
N TRP A 65 11.39 -13.62 7.47
CA TRP A 65 10.83 -12.28 7.67
C TRP A 65 9.75 -11.93 6.65
N VAL A 66 9.97 -12.26 5.36
CA VAL A 66 8.95 -12.05 4.31
C VAL A 66 7.69 -12.87 4.60
N GLN A 67 7.82 -14.09 5.11
CA GLN A 67 6.65 -14.91 5.49
C GLN A 67 5.89 -14.33 6.69
N GLU A 68 6.59 -13.78 7.67
CA GLU A 68 5.98 -13.08 8.80
C GLU A 68 5.25 -11.82 8.34
N TRP A 69 5.86 -11.04 7.45
CA TRP A 69 5.24 -9.85 6.86
C TRP A 69 3.95 -10.20 6.11
N ILE A 70 3.97 -11.25 5.28
CA ILE A 70 2.76 -11.70 4.55
C ILE A 70 1.65 -12.08 5.53
N GLN A 71 1.97 -12.80 6.60
CA GLN A 71 0.99 -13.21 7.61
C GLN A 71 0.40 -12.00 8.34
N ALA A 72 1.25 -11.06 8.74
CA ALA A 72 0.81 -9.83 9.40
C ALA A 72 -0.14 -9.02 8.49
N GLU A 73 0.20 -8.88 7.21
CA GLU A 73 -0.62 -8.15 6.25
C GLU A 73 -1.98 -8.84 6.00
N LEU A 74 -2.01 -10.16 5.90
CA LEU A 74 -3.27 -10.91 5.79
C LEU A 74 -4.17 -10.69 7.02
N LEU A 75 -3.60 -10.74 8.23
CA LEU A 75 -4.33 -10.49 9.47
C LEU A 75 -4.81 -9.04 9.57
N TYR A 76 -4.00 -8.08 9.12
CA TYR A 76 -4.36 -6.67 9.09
C TYR A 76 -5.55 -6.43 8.15
N GLN A 77 -5.49 -6.94 6.91
CA GLN A 77 -6.59 -6.80 5.96
C GLN A 77 -7.87 -7.48 6.46
N GLU A 78 -7.75 -8.63 7.15
CA GLU A 78 -8.89 -9.28 7.79
C GLU A 78 -9.46 -8.46 8.96
N ALA A 79 -8.61 -7.81 9.76
CA ALA A 79 -9.04 -6.91 10.83
C ALA A 79 -9.82 -5.71 10.29
N LEU A 80 -9.39 -5.14 9.15
CA LEU A 80 -10.12 -4.07 8.44
C LEU A 80 -11.46 -4.58 7.90
N ARG A 81 -11.49 -5.78 7.31
CA ARG A 81 -12.73 -6.41 6.83
C ARG A 81 -13.74 -6.64 7.97
N MET A 82 -13.25 -6.83 9.19
CA MET A 82 -14.04 -6.96 10.41
C MET A 82 -14.35 -5.61 11.09
N GLU A 83 -13.96 -4.49 10.49
CA GLU A 83 -14.16 -3.12 10.99
C GLU A 83 -13.58 -2.88 12.39
N LEU A 84 -12.52 -3.60 12.76
CA LEU A 84 -11.87 -3.46 14.08
C LEU A 84 -11.17 -2.10 14.23
N ASP A 85 -10.86 -1.45 13.10
CA ASP A 85 -10.32 -0.10 13.02
C ASP A 85 -11.32 0.99 13.42
N ASN A 86 -12.64 0.70 13.37
CA ASN A 86 -13.70 1.65 13.71
C ASN A 86 -14.06 1.68 15.20
N ASP A 87 -13.38 0.91 16.06
CA ASP A 87 -13.62 0.91 17.51
C ASP A 87 -13.16 2.25 18.14
N PRO A 88 -14.07 3.05 18.76
CA PRO A 88 -13.70 4.28 19.45
C PRO A 88 -12.66 4.08 20.56
N LYS A 89 -12.58 2.88 21.14
CA LYS A 89 -11.55 2.54 22.12
C LYS A 89 -10.18 2.45 21.46
N LEU A 90 -10.05 1.79 20.31
CA LEU A 90 -8.81 1.71 19.55
C LEU A 90 -8.31 3.12 19.18
N SER A 91 -9.20 3.97 18.66
CA SER A 91 -8.86 5.35 18.30
C SER A 91 -8.28 6.13 19.49
N ARG A 92 -8.88 6.01 20.68
CA ARG A 92 -8.37 6.65 21.90
C ARG A 92 -7.00 6.13 22.33
N GLU A 93 -6.77 4.82 22.22
CA GLU A 93 -5.47 4.22 22.55
C GLU A 93 -4.38 4.66 21.56
N LEU A 94 -4.67 4.67 20.25
CA LEU A 94 -3.73 5.16 19.23
C LEU A 94 -3.39 6.63 19.43
N GLN A 95 -4.38 7.48 19.73
CA GLN A 95 -4.13 8.89 20.05
C GLN A 95 -3.25 9.06 21.29
N ARG A 96 -3.40 8.18 22.29
CA ARG A 96 -2.54 8.20 23.48
C ARG A 96 -1.10 7.82 23.11
N MET A 97 -0.92 6.70 22.41
CA MET A 97 0.40 6.25 21.95
C MET A 97 1.10 7.33 21.10
N GLN A 98 0.37 7.99 20.22
CA GLN A 98 0.90 9.09 19.40
C GLN A 98 1.42 10.25 20.25
N ARG A 99 0.64 10.71 21.24
CA ARG A 99 1.09 11.80 22.13
C ARG A 99 2.33 11.41 22.92
N ASP A 100 2.33 10.20 23.48
CA ASP A 100 3.43 9.71 24.29
C ASP A 100 4.71 9.55 23.45
N TYR A 101 4.59 9.06 22.22
CA TYR A 101 5.70 8.94 21.27
C TYR A 101 6.28 10.30 20.85
N LEU A 102 5.43 11.28 20.54
CA LEU A 102 5.87 12.65 20.20
C LEU A 102 6.59 13.34 21.36
N ALA A 103 6.13 13.13 22.60
CA ALA A 103 6.80 13.66 23.79
C ALA A 103 8.20 13.07 23.93
N ASN A 104 8.37 11.77 23.66
CA ASN A 104 9.69 11.11 23.70
C ASN A 104 10.61 11.63 22.59
N ILE A 105 10.12 11.80 21.36
CA ILE A 105 10.92 12.39 20.26
C ILE A 105 11.45 13.78 20.67
N LEU A 106 10.60 14.62 21.27
CA LEU A 106 11.01 15.96 21.72
C LEU A 106 12.08 15.87 22.82
N LEU A 107 11.90 14.96 23.79
CA LEU A 107 12.85 14.76 24.86
C LEU A 107 14.22 14.30 24.33
N GLU A 108 14.24 13.36 23.38
CA GLU A 108 15.48 12.91 22.72
C GLU A 108 16.19 14.07 22.00
N GLN A 109 15.44 14.92 21.30
CA GLN A 109 16.00 16.08 20.62
C GLN A 109 16.65 17.05 21.63
N ILE A 110 15.97 17.35 22.74
CA ILE A 110 16.49 18.24 23.80
C ILE A 110 17.76 17.67 24.45
N LEU A 111 17.86 16.35 24.65
CA LEU A 111 19.03 15.72 25.27
C LEU A 111 20.23 15.59 24.31
N SER A 112 19.99 15.66 23.00
CA SER A 112 21.02 15.56 21.97
C SER A 112 21.71 16.90 21.62
N GLU A 113 21.17 18.01 22.14
CA GLU A 113 21.76 19.36 22.08
C GLU A 113 22.71 19.62 23.26
#